data_AF-A0A088FFB2-F1
#
_entry.id   AF-A0A088FFB2-F1
#
_cell.length_a   1.000
_cell.length_b   1.000
_cell.length_c   1.000
_cell.angle_alpha   90.00
_cell.angle_beta   90.00
_cell.angle_gamma   90.00
#
_symmetry.space_group_name_H-M   'P 1'
#
loop_
_entity.id
_entity.type
_entity.pdbx_description
1 polymer ?
#
loop_
_entity_poly.entity_id
_entity_poly.type
_entity_poly.pdbx_seq_one_letter_code
_entity_poly.pdbx_strand_id
1 'polypeptide(L)' 'SERPDGVLLTFGGQTALNCGVELEKNGVFAQYNVKILGTPIESIIQTEDRKIFADRISEINEKVAPSA' A
#
# COMPACT_ATOMS: atom_id res chain seq x y z
N SER A 1 -22.99 14.64 -3.04
CA SER A 1 -22.25 13.71 -2.17
C SER A 1 -21.52 12.72 -3.06
N GLU A 2 -20.20 12.57 -2.94
CA GLU A 2 -19.42 11.74 -3.88
C GLU A 2 -19.54 10.23 -3.61
N ARG A 3 -19.42 9.78 -2.34
CA ARG A 3 -19.62 8.38 -1.88
C ARG A 3 -19.13 7.31 -2.90
N PRO A 4 -17.83 7.29 -3.23
CA PRO A 4 -17.32 6.40 -4.26
C PRO A 4 -17.35 4.93 -3.81
N ASP A 5 -17.61 4.02 -4.74
CA ASP A 5 -17.51 2.58 -4.48
C ASP A 5 -16.05 2.09 -4.46
N GLY A 6 -15.13 2.87 -5.04
CA GLY A 6 -13.71 2.55 -5.02
C GLY A 6 -12.78 3.69 -5.39
N VAL A 7 -11.48 3.46 -5.16
CA VAL A 7 -10.40 4.44 -5.32
C VAL A 7 -9.16 3.81 -5.95
N LEU A 8 -8.48 4.55 -6.83
CA LEU A 8 -7.20 4.16 -7.43
C LEU A 8 -6.08 5.01 -6.84
N LEU A 9 -5.16 4.41 -6.09
CA LEU A 9 -4.10 5.13 -5.38
C LEU A 9 -2.79 5.25 -6.19
N THR A 10 -2.65 4.47 -7.26
CA THR A 10 -1.39 4.33 -8.02
C THR A 10 -1.09 5.46 -9.01
N PHE A 11 -2.02 6.40 -9.22
CA PHE A 11 -1.87 7.47 -10.22
C PHE A 11 -1.38 8.81 -9.64
N GLY A 12 -1.23 8.93 -8.32
CA GLY A 12 -0.83 10.18 -7.66
C GLY A 12 0.56 10.14 -7.02
N GLY A 13 1.43 9.21 -7.43
CA GLY A 13 2.76 9.04 -6.87
C GLY A 13 2.74 8.82 -5.34
N GLN A 14 3.79 9.26 -4.66
CA GLN A 14 3.92 9.03 -3.23
C GLN A 14 2.88 9.77 -2.38
N THR A 15 2.40 10.91 -2.83
CA THR A 15 1.34 11.65 -2.12
C THR A 15 0.07 10.83 -2.03
N ALA A 16 -0.36 10.19 -3.13
CA ALA A 16 -1.56 9.36 -3.12
C ALA A 16 -1.36 8.06 -2.33
N LEU A 17 -0.18 7.44 -2.41
CA LEU A 17 0.13 6.23 -1.63
C LEU A 17 0.09 6.51 -0.13
N ASN A 18 0.81 7.54 0.33
CA ASN A 18 0.85 7.92 1.75
C ASN A 18 -0.54 8.30 2.28
N CYS A 19 -1.30 9.08 1.51
CA CYS A 19 -2.67 9.45 1.87
C CYS A 19 -3.57 8.21 1.99
N GLY A 20 -3.49 7.30 1.02
CA GLY A 20 -4.23 6.04 1.05
C GLY A 20 -3.89 5.19 2.27
N VAL A 21 -2.60 5.01 2.57
CA VAL A 21 -2.12 4.27 3.75
C VAL A 21 -2.68 4.86 5.04
N GLU A 22 -2.69 6.18 5.17
CA GLU A 22 -3.23 6.85 6.36
C GLU A 22 -4.76 6.69 6.47
N LEU A 23 -5.49 6.77 5.36
CA LEU A 23 -6.94 6.55 5.34
C LEU A 23 -7.32 5.12 5.72
N GLU A 24 -6.56 4.13 5.28
CA GLU A 24 -6.75 2.72 5.66
C GLU A 24 -6.43 2.49 7.14
N LYS A 25 -5.32 3.04 7.65
CA LYS A 25 -4.98 2.97 9.09
C LYS A 25 -6.05 3.59 9.97
N ASN A 26 -6.68 4.67 9.51
CA ASN A 26 -7.80 5.31 10.19
C ASN A 26 -9.16 4.60 9.94
N GLY A 27 -9.18 3.48 9.20
CA GLY A 27 -10.37 2.68 8.94
C GLY A 27 -11.41 3.36 8.04
N VAL A 28 -11.02 4.43 7.31
CA VAL A 28 -11.95 5.23 6.52
C VAL A 28 -12.53 4.41 5.37
N PHE A 29 -11.71 3.64 4.66
CA PHE A 29 -12.21 2.82 3.55
C PHE A 29 -13.23 1.77 4.01
N ALA A 30 -13.00 1.14 5.17
CA ALA A 30 -13.96 0.23 5.79
C ALA A 30 -15.25 0.94 6.24
N GLN A 31 -15.12 2.09 6.91
CA GLN A 31 -16.26 2.89 7.38
C GLN A 31 -17.20 3.32 6.24
N TYR A 32 -16.63 3.65 5.09
CA TYR A 32 -17.38 4.13 3.94
C TYR A 32 -17.62 3.05 2.86
N ASN A 33 -17.20 1.81 3.11
CA ASN A 33 -17.27 0.68 2.17
C ASN A 33 -16.65 0.99 0.80
N VAL A 34 -15.53 1.71 0.80
CA VAL A 34 -14.79 2.08 -0.41
C VAL A 34 -13.74 1.02 -0.70
N LYS A 35 -13.72 0.49 -1.92
CA LYS A 35 -12.74 -0.53 -2.33
C LYS A 35 -11.50 0.12 -2.93
N ILE A 36 -10.33 -0.31 -2.50
CA ILE A 36 -9.08 0.06 -3.18
C ILE A 36 -8.96 -0.81 -4.44
N LEU A 37 -8.84 -0.14 -5.59
CA LEU A 37 -8.73 -0.78 -6.90
C LEU A 37 -7.27 -0.82 -7.33
N GLY A 38 -6.88 -1.88 -8.02
CA GLY A 38 -5.51 -2.10 -8.46
C GLY A 38 -4.66 -2.79 -7.40
N THR A 39 -3.49 -2.25 -7.09
CA THR A 39 -2.57 -2.82 -6.11
C THR A 39 -3.17 -2.75 -4.70
N PRO A 40 -3.27 -3.89 -3.98
CA PRO A 40 -3.74 -3.88 -2.60
C PRO A 40 -2.88 -2.94 -1.72
N ILE A 41 -3.53 -2.22 -0.82
CA ILE A 41 -2.84 -1.29 0.08
C ILE A 41 -1.84 -1.98 0.98
N GLU A 42 -2.11 -3.22 1.38
CA GLU A 42 -1.18 -4.03 2.14
C GLU A 42 0.12 -4.28 1.36
N SER A 43 0.03 -4.55 0.05
CA SER A 43 1.21 -4.70 -0.80
C SER A 43 2.03 -3.42 -0.86
N ILE A 44 1.36 -2.25 -0.96
CA ILE A 44 2.03 -0.95 -0.94
C ILE A 44 2.80 -0.77 0.38
N ILE A 45 2.15 -1.02 1.53
CA ILE A 45 2.76 -0.90 2.86
C ILE A 45 3.97 -1.83 3.00
N GLN A 46 3.86 -3.08 2.55
CA GLN A 46 4.95 -4.05 2.64
C GLN A 46 6.15 -3.70 1.74
N THR A 47 5.93 -2.98 0.64
CA THR A 47 7.01 -2.58 -0.29
C THR A 47 7.67 -1.25 0.07
N GLU A 48 7.03 -0.40 0.86
CA GLU A 48 7.58 0.90 1.27
C GLU A 48 8.69 0.77 2.32
N ASP A 49 8.61 -0.23 3.20
CA ASP A 49 9.65 -0.51 4.18
C ASP A 49 10.72 -1.43 3.57
N ARG A 50 11.96 -0.94 3.51
CA ARG A 50 13.10 -1.67 2.94
C ARG A 50 13.39 -2.99 3.63
N LYS A 51 13.18 -3.06 4.94
CA LYS A 51 13.39 -4.28 5.72
C LYS A 51 12.31 -5.29 5.40
N ILE A 52 11.04 -4.87 5.41
CA ILE A 52 9.92 -5.75 5.05
C ILE A 52 10.09 -6.26 3.61
N PHE A 53 10.50 -5.38 2.69
CA PHE A 53 10.81 -5.77 1.32
C PHE A 53 11.93 -6.82 1.25
N ALA A 54 13.05 -6.62 1.94
CA ALA A 54 14.15 -7.59 1.99
C ALA A 54 13.70 -8.94 2.58
N ASP A 55 12.90 -8.92 3.64
CA ASP A 55 12.35 -10.11 4.27
C ASP A 55 11.43 -10.88 3.28
N ARG A 56 10.55 -10.18 2.55
CA ARG A 56 9.69 -10.76 1.51
C ARG A 56 10.45 -11.35 0.33
N ILE A 57 11.55 -10.72 -0.09
CA ILE A 57 12.42 -11.23 -1.16
C ILE A 57 13.17 -12.49 -0.68
N SER A 58 13.59 -12.51 0.58
CA SER A 58 14.21 -13.69 1.21
C SER A 58 13.24 -14.88 1.31
N GLU A 59 11.95 -14.64 1.61
CA GLU A 59 10.91 -15.68 1.65
C GLU A 59 10.77 -16.44 0.32
N ILE A 60 11.04 -15.79 -0.82
CA ILE A 60 10.98 -16.41 -2.15
C ILE A 60 12.35 -16.92 -2.64
N ASN A 61 13.37 -16.97 -1.78
CA ASN A 61 14.76 -17.36 -2.07
C ASN A 61 15.48 -16.45 -3.08
N GLU A 62 15.03 -15.20 -3.22
CA GLU A 62 15.70 -14.19 -4.04
C GLU A 62 16.69 -13.36 -3.23
N LYS A 63 17.62 -12.69 -3.91
CA LYS A 63 18.73 -11.97 -3.25
C LYS A 63 18.53 -10.46 -3.34
N VAL A 64 18.56 -9.80 -2.19
CA VAL A 64 18.75 -8.34 -2.11
C VAL A 64 20.23 -8.00 -1.91
N ALA A 65 20.67 -6.86 -2.44
CA ALA A 65 22.00 -6.34 -2.14
C ALA A 65 22.14 -6.09 -0.62
N PRO A 66 23.32 -6.34 -0.03
CA PRO A 66 23.55 -6.04 1.38
C PRO A 66 23.25 -4.57 1.67
N SER A 67 22.37 -4.34 2.64
CA SER A 67 22.09 -2.99 3.15
C SER A 67 23.22 -2.62 4.12
N ALA A 68 23.73 -1.39 4.03
CA ALA A 68 24.78 -0.87 4.92
C ALA A 68 24.26 -0.57 6.33
#